data_AF-A0A8J2IVT9-F1
#
_entry.id   AF-A0A8J2IVT9-F1
#
_cell.length_a   1.000
_cell.length_b   1.000
_cell.length_c   1.000
_cell.angle_alpha   90.00
_cell.angle_beta   90.00
_cell.angle_gamma   90.00
#
_symmetry.space_group_name_H-M   'P 1'
#
loop_
_entity.id
_entity.type
_entity.pdbx_description
1 polymer ?
#
loop_
_entity_poly.entity_id
_entity_poly.type
_entity_poly.pdbx_seq_one_letter_code
_entity_poly.pdbx_strand_id
1 'polypeptide(L)'
;MATFNYGGSDDEPDAGFEVLNPSPTTSSESCSIHLSPLQKWHNYFQKGTLQDHQRLCVDLGLPGDLPSKTKCRNALNSINVNICQFLDCENKPNDVKFFKGRNALVRWTKKNKAFFPKRNLPQGSPLRTLLKLMVFRKH
;
A
#
# COMPACT_ATOMS: atom_id res chain seq x y z
N MET A 1 -60.77 19.59 24.86
CA MET A 1 -59.95 20.48 25.71
C MET A 1 -59.67 19.76 27.02
N ALA A 2 -58.38 19.51 27.29
CA ALA A 2 -57.72 19.36 28.59
C ALA A 2 -56.50 18.44 28.40
N THR A 3 -55.33 19.07 28.37
CA THR A 3 -53.97 18.51 28.39
C THR A 3 -53.69 17.82 29.72
N PHE A 4 -52.80 16.82 29.77
CA PHE A 4 -51.74 16.78 30.78
C PHE A 4 -50.54 15.95 30.30
N ASN A 5 -49.37 16.58 30.41
CA ASN A 5 -48.04 16.06 30.08
C ASN A 5 -47.61 15.01 31.10
N TYR A 6 -46.80 14.03 30.66
CA TYR A 6 -45.96 13.25 31.56
C TYR A 6 -44.52 13.31 31.04
N GLY A 7 -43.68 14.05 31.76
CA GLY A 7 -42.23 13.94 31.69
C GLY A 7 -41.75 13.01 32.81
N GLY A 8 -40.75 12.19 32.52
CA GLY A 8 -40.11 11.32 33.50
C GLY A 8 -38.89 10.65 32.87
N SER A 9 -37.72 11.28 33.07
CA SER A 9 -36.41 10.65 32.89
C SER A 9 -36.15 9.76 34.10
N ASP A 10 -35.80 8.50 33.84
CA ASP A 10 -35.11 7.63 34.79
C ASP A 10 -34.15 6.74 33.98
N ASP A 11 -32.89 7.15 33.92
CA ASP A 11 -31.72 6.38 33.47
C ASP A 11 -31.08 5.72 34.71
N GLU A 12 -30.93 4.38 34.73
CA GLU A 12 -29.86 3.58 35.40
C GLU A 12 -30.18 2.05 35.35
N PRO A 13 -29.23 1.13 35.59
CA PRO A 13 -28.60 0.30 34.56
C PRO A 13 -28.81 -1.20 34.80
N ASP A 14 -28.75 -2.02 33.74
CA ASP A 14 -28.63 -3.48 33.91
C ASP A 14 -27.24 -3.95 33.47
N ALA A 15 -26.44 -4.30 34.48
CA ALA A 15 -25.13 -4.90 34.34
C ALA A 15 -25.27 -6.40 34.06
N GLY A 16 -25.00 -6.80 32.82
CA GLY A 16 -24.76 -8.19 32.44
C GLY A 16 -23.32 -8.38 31.94
N PHE A 17 -22.45 -8.93 32.79
CA PHE A 17 -21.07 -9.30 32.47
C PHE A 17 -20.95 -10.83 32.40
N GLU A 18 -20.61 -11.41 31.24
CA GLU A 18 -19.69 -12.56 31.15
C GLU A 18 -19.22 -12.87 29.70
N VAL A 19 -18.01 -12.34 29.43
CA VAL A 19 -16.86 -12.86 28.65
C VAL A 19 -17.02 -14.03 27.67
N LEU A 20 -16.65 -13.80 26.39
CA LEU A 20 -15.55 -14.50 25.69
C LEU A 20 -15.21 -13.78 24.36
N ASN A 21 -14.04 -13.15 24.33
CA ASN A 21 -13.34 -12.51 23.20
C ASN A 21 -13.07 -13.48 22.01
N PRO A 22 -12.89 -13.01 20.75
CA PRO A 22 -11.79 -12.10 20.41
C PRO A 22 -12.16 -10.89 19.53
N SER A 23 -11.41 -9.82 19.81
CA SER A 23 -11.28 -8.56 19.09
C SER A 23 -11.41 -8.64 17.56
N PRO A 24 -11.96 -7.58 16.96
CA PRO A 24 -11.04 -6.64 16.31
C PRO A 24 -11.16 -5.27 16.95
N THR A 25 -10.09 -4.85 17.64
CA THR A 25 -9.86 -3.45 17.97
C THR A 25 -9.62 -2.72 16.65
N THR A 26 -10.70 -2.33 15.98
CA THR A 26 -10.65 -1.18 15.06
C THR A 26 -10.62 0.04 15.96
N SER A 27 -9.42 0.32 16.47
CA SER A 27 -9.07 1.62 17.03
C SER A 27 -9.13 2.61 15.88
N SER A 28 -10.30 3.24 15.78
CA SER A 28 -10.49 4.55 15.20
C SER A 28 -9.79 5.56 16.10
N GLU A 29 -8.49 5.72 15.91
CA GLU A 29 -7.75 6.91 16.24
C GLU A 29 -6.89 7.27 15.02
N SER A 30 -7.27 8.36 14.37
CA SER A 30 -6.49 9.01 13.33
C SER A 30 -5.21 9.59 13.93
N CYS A 31 -4.23 8.73 14.22
CA CYS A 31 -2.83 9.11 14.21
C CYS A 31 -2.39 9.14 12.76
N SER A 32 -1.56 10.11 12.38
CA SER A 32 -0.87 10.10 11.10
C SER A 32 0.12 8.93 11.10
N ILE A 33 -0.38 7.71 10.89
CA ILE A 33 0.40 6.47 10.97
C ILE A 33 1.44 6.58 9.86
N HIS A 34 2.70 6.71 10.25
CA HIS A 34 3.82 6.62 9.33
C HIS A 34 3.91 5.16 8.84
N LEU A 35 3.09 4.81 7.84
CA LEU A 35 3.02 3.50 7.24
C LEU A 35 4.39 3.15 6.66
N SER A 36 4.89 1.96 7.03
CA SER A 36 6.10 1.43 6.40
C SER A 36 5.90 1.30 4.89
N PRO A 37 6.97 1.39 4.07
CA PRO A 37 6.85 1.21 2.62
C PRO A 37 6.15 -0.09 2.21
N LEU A 38 6.32 -1.15 3.01
CA LEU A 38 5.65 -2.42 2.79
C LEU A 38 4.14 -2.34 3.07
N GLN A 39 3.72 -1.64 4.12
CA GLN A 39 2.29 -1.42 4.40
C GLN A 39 1.64 -0.54 3.34
N LYS A 40 2.30 0.54 2.90
CA LYS A 40 1.82 1.37 1.77
C LYS A 40 1.61 0.52 0.52
N TRP A 41 2.55 -0.39 0.23
CA TRP A 41 2.39 -1.34 -0.86
C TRP A 41 1.20 -2.27 -0.69
N HIS A 42 1.00 -2.85 0.50
CA HIS A 42 -0.14 -3.75 0.75
C HIS A 42 -1.47 -3.02 0.60
N ASN A 43 -1.57 -1.78 1.08
CA ASN A 43 -2.76 -0.95 0.92
C ASN A 43 -3.04 -0.63 -0.56
N TYR A 44 -1.99 -0.40 -1.34
CA TYR A 44 -2.10 -0.12 -2.78
C TYR A 44 -2.42 -1.37 -3.61
N PHE A 45 -1.65 -2.46 -3.43
CA PHE A 45 -1.67 -3.64 -4.30
C PHE A 45 -2.68 -4.72 -3.86
N GLN A 46 -3.21 -4.59 -2.64
CA GLN A 46 -4.30 -5.39 -2.08
C GLN A 46 -4.12 -6.90 -2.31
N LYS A 47 -4.98 -7.52 -3.15
CA LYS A 47 -5.05 -8.96 -3.38
C LYS A 47 -4.09 -9.47 -4.46
N GLY A 48 -3.52 -8.57 -5.27
CA GLY A 48 -2.66 -8.95 -6.40
C GLY A 48 -3.40 -9.68 -7.52
N THR A 49 -4.63 -9.26 -7.81
CA THR A 49 -5.46 -9.71 -8.94
C THR A 49 -4.90 -9.21 -10.28
N LEU A 50 -5.42 -9.72 -11.40
CA LEU A 50 -5.00 -9.23 -12.73
C LEU A 50 -5.24 -7.72 -12.87
N GLN A 51 -6.37 -7.23 -12.35
CA GLN A 51 -6.72 -5.82 -12.36
C GLN A 51 -5.72 -4.96 -11.58
N ASP A 52 -5.25 -5.43 -10.41
CA ASP A 52 -4.22 -4.74 -9.63
C ASP A 52 -2.90 -4.64 -10.40
N HIS A 53 -2.53 -5.72 -11.10
CA HIS A 53 -1.36 -5.74 -11.98
C HIS A 53 -1.51 -4.78 -13.18
N GLN A 54 -2.69 -4.71 -13.79
CA GLN A 54 -2.98 -3.80 -14.91
C GLN A 54 -2.96 -2.34 -14.44
N ARG A 55 -3.59 -2.02 -13.30
CA ARG A 55 -3.55 -0.69 -12.68
C ARG A 55 -2.11 -0.25 -12.42
N LEU A 56 -1.28 -1.12 -11.85
CA LEU A 56 0.14 -0.85 -11.65
C LEU A 56 0.87 -0.56 -12.97
N CYS A 57 0.50 -1.22 -14.07
CA CYS A 57 1.08 -0.92 -15.38
C CYS A 57 0.68 0.49 -15.84
N VAL A 58 -0.61 0.85 -15.76
CA VAL A 58 -1.11 2.18 -16.12
C VAL A 58 -0.45 3.28 -15.29
N ASP A 59 -0.37 3.09 -13.97
CA ASP A 59 0.26 4.02 -13.03
C ASP A 59 1.78 4.19 -13.28
N LEU A 60 2.39 3.27 -14.03
CA LEU A 60 3.78 3.32 -14.48
C LEU A 60 3.93 3.73 -15.95
N GLY A 61 2.85 4.16 -16.61
CA GLY A 61 2.84 4.60 -18.01
C GLY A 61 2.96 3.45 -19.02
N LEU A 62 2.63 2.22 -18.61
CA LEU A 62 2.59 1.04 -19.48
C LEU A 62 1.16 0.75 -19.95
N PRO A 63 0.98 -0.01 -21.04
CA PRO A 63 -0.35 -0.47 -21.48
C PRO A 63 -1.07 -1.25 -20.36
N GLY A 64 -2.31 -0.86 -20.08
CA GLY A 64 -3.17 -1.45 -19.05
C GLY A 64 -3.99 -2.65 -19.52
N ASP A 65 -4.04 -2.92 -20.82
CA ASP A 65 -4.80 -3.97 -21.50
C ASP A 65 -4.05 -5.31 -21.58
N LEU A 66 -3.05 -5.51 -20.72
CA LEU A 66 -2.26 -6.75 -20.71
C LEU A 66 -3.12 -7.94 -20.23
N PRO A 67 -3.22 -9.04 -21.01
CA PRO A 67 -4.17 -10.11 -20.73
C PRO A 67 -3.74 -11.08 -19.62
N SER A 68 -2.56 -10.90 -19.01
CA SER A 68 -2.04 -11.83 -18.00
C SER A 68 -1.06 -11.16 -17.04
N LYS A 69 -1.08 -11.61 -15.78
CA LYS A 69 -0.15 -11.16 -14.72
C LYS A 69 1.31 -11.34 -15.11
N THR A 70 1.63 -12.38 -15.87
CA THR A 70 3.00 -12.62 -16.36
C THR A 70 3.42 -11.58 -17.38
N LYS A 71 2.52 -11.15 -18.28
CA LYS A 71 2.82 -10.06 -19.22
C LYS A 71 3.01 -8.73 -18.50
N CYS A 72 2.16 -8.42 -17.51
CA CYS A 72 2.36 -7.26 -16.62
C CYS A 72 3.75 -7.30 -15.98
N ARG A 73 4.13 -8.41 -15.33
CA ARG A 73 5.46 -8.56 -14.71
C ARG A 73 6.60 -8.39 -15.73
N ASN A 74 6.45 -8.93 -16.94
CA ASN A 74 7.47 -8.76 -17.97
C ASN A 74 7.61 -7.30 -18.42
N ALA A 75 6.50 -6.56 -18.54
CA ALA A 75 6.53 -5.14 -18.84
C ALA A 75 7.21 -4.34 -17.70
N LEU A 76 6.98 -4.71 -16.44
CA LEU A 76 7.62 -4.06 -15.29
C LEU A 76 9.15 -4.27 -15.25
N ASN A 77 9.68 -5.32 -15.89
CA ASN A 77 11.13 -5.54 -15.97
C ASN A 77 11.86 -4.44 -16.76
N SER A 78 11.21 -3.79 -17.74
CA SER A 78 11.84 -2.73 -18.51
C SER A 78 11.92 -1.42 -17.71
N ILE A 79 10.96 -1.19 -16.81
CA ILE A 79 10.84 0.06 -16.04
C ILE A 79 11.82 0.09 -14.87
N ASN A 80 12.55 1.20 -14.71
CA ASN A 80 13.35 1.45 -13.52
C ASN A 80 12.70 2.60 -12.74
N VAL A 81 12.11 2.28 -11.59
CA VAL A 81 11.44 3.25 -10.71
C VAL A 81 11.80 2.94 -9.26
N ASN A 82 11.83 3.96 -8.40
CA ASN A 82 11.95 3.75 -6.96
C ASN A 82 10.56 3.49 -6.37
N ILE A 83 10.39 2.37 -5.65
CA ILE A 83 9.07 1.95 -5.14
C ILE A 83 8.56 2.89 -4.04
N CYS A 84 9.43 3.35 -3.13
CA CYS A 84 9.02 4.27 -2.06
C CYS A 84 8.50 5.58 -2.68
N GLN A 85 9.27 6.14 -3.61
CA GLN A 85 8.87 7.33 -4.34
C GLN A 85 7.54 7.12 -5.08
N PHE A 86 7.39 6.00 -5.79
CA PHE A 86 6.14 5.68 -6.48
C PHE A 86 4.95 5.64 -5.49
N LEU A 87 5.12 5.05 -4.32
CA LEU A 87 4.06 4.99 -3.31
C LEU A 87 3.73 6.36 -2.71
N ASP A 88 4.69 7.28 -2.67
CA ASP A 88 4.52 8.64 -2.14
C ASP A 88 3.92 9.61 -3.18
N CYS A 89 3.96 9.30 -4.48
CA CYS A 89 3.35 10.12 -5.52
C CYS A 89 1.81 9.99 -5.52
N GLU A 90 1.09 11.11 -5.57
CA GLU A 90 -0.38 11.13 -5.71
C GLU A 90 -0.80 11.05 -7.18
N ASN A 91 -0.23 11.89 -8.06
CA ASN A 91 -0.59 11.91 -9.49
C ASN A 91 0.33 11.01 -10.30
N LYS A 92 -0.05 9.74 -10.42
CA LYS A 92 0.64 8.73 -11.25
C LYS A 92 0.06 8.73 -12.67
N PRO A 93 0.87 8.61 -13.74
CA PRO A 93 2.33 8.45 -13.77
C PRO A 93 3.13 9.77 -13.77
N ASN A 94 2.50 10.94 -13.83
CA ASN A 94 3.18 12.22 -14.11
C ASN A 94 4.21 12.64 -13.04
N ASP A 95 3.93 12.38 -11.77
CA ASP A 95 4.82 12.72 -10.65
C ASP A 95 5.92 11.67 -10.42
N VAL A 96 5.78 10.49 -11.07
CA VAL A 96 6.68 9.36 -10.86
C VAL A 96 7.96 9.56 -11.65
N LYS A 97 9.10 9.45 -10.98
CA LYS A 97 10.41 9.57 -11.63
C LYS A 97 10.86 8.22 -12.18
N PHE A 98 10.85 8.13 -13.50
CA PHE A 98 11.42 6.99 -14.21
C PHE A 98 12.90 7.20 -14.49
N PHE A 99 13.68 6.14 -14.34
CA PHE A 99 15.11 6.15 -14.58
C PHE A 99 15.43 5.41 -15.88
N LYS A 100 16.31 6.01 -16.69
CA LYS A 100 16.79 5.39 -17.94
C LYS A 100 17.58 4.09 -17.72
N GLY A 101 18.07 3.85 -16.50
CA GLY A 101 18.78 2.64 -16.18
C GLY A 101 18.95 2.40 -14.69
N ARG A 102 19.34 1.17 -14.35
CA ARG A 102 19.53 0.71 -12.98
C ARG A 102 20.53 1.55 -12.19
N ASN A 103 21.64 1.96 -12.80
CA ASN A 103 22.68 2.75 -12.11
C ASN A 103 22.16 4.12 -11.66
N ALA A 104 21.34 4.77 -12.50
CA ALA A 104 20.70 6.03 -12.16
C ALA A 104 19.70 5.86 -11.00
N LEU A 105 18.89 4.79 -11.03
CA LEU A 105 17.97 4.43 -9.95
C LEU A 105 18.71 4.21 -8.63
N VAL A 106 19.80 3.43 -8.63
CA VAL A 106 20.60 3.15 -7.41
C VAL A 106 21.23 4.44 -6.86
N ARG A 107 21.82 5.26 -7.73
CA ARG A 107 22.45 6.53 -7.33
C ARG A 107 21.44 7.48 -6.69
N TRP A 108 20.28 7.65 -7.31
CA TRP A 108 19.21 8.49 -6.77
C TRP A 108 18.69 7.92 -5.44
N THR A 109 18.48 6.61 -5.36
CA THR A 109 17.98 5.97 -4.13
C THR A 109 18.94 6.16 -2.96
N LYS A 110 20.25 6.03 -3.18
CA LYS A 110 21.27 6.33 -2.15
C LYS A 110 21.22 7.79 -1.71
N LYS A 111 21.17 8.73 -2.67
CA LYS A 111 21.15 10.17 -2.39
C LYS A 111 19.95 10.57 -1.54
N ASN A 112 18.78 9.96 -1.81
CA ASN A 112 17.52 10.27 -1.13
C ASN A 112 17.21 9.33 0.05
N LYS A 113 18.09 8.37 0.35
CA LYS A 113 17.89 7.34 1.38
C LYS A 113 16.55 6.56 1.25
N ALA A 114 16.00 6.48 0.04
CA ALA A 114 14.67 5.93 -0.25
C ALA A 114 14.71 4.39 -0.47
N PHE A 115 15.17 3.65 0.53
CA PHE A 115 15.37 2.21 0.43
C PHE A 115 14.08 1.43 0.70
N PHE A 116 13.75 0.50 -0.21
CA PHE A 116 12.65 -0.42 -0.01
C PHE A 116 13.13 -1.71 0.69
N PRO A 117 12.47 -2.17 1.77
CA PRO A 117 12.86 -3.38 2.48
C PRO A 117 12.68 -4.63 1.59
N LYS A 118 13.75 -5.40 1.40
CA LYS A 118 13.73 -6.64 0.62
C LYS A 118 13.27 -7.87 1.43
N ARG A 119 13.45 -7.84 2.75
CA ARG A 119 13.05 -8.94 3.64
C ARG A 119 11.51 -9.02 3.66
N ASN A 120 10.97 -10.22 3.55
CA ASN A 120 9.52 -10.51 3.61
C ASN A 120 8.69 -10.13 2.38
N LEU A 121 9.30 -10.06 1.19
CA LEU A 121 8.52 -9.89 -0.05
C LEU A 121 7.79 -11.19 -0.42
N PRO A 122 6.47 -11.15 -0.66
CA PRO A 122 5.73 -12.33 -1.10
C PRO A 122 6.26 -12.85 -2.44
N GLN A 123 6.43 -14.17 -2.54
CA GLN A 123 6.93 -14.82 -3.74
C GLN A 123 5.94 -14.61 -4.90
N GLY A 124 6.46 -14.29 -6.09
CA GLY A 124 5.64 -14.03 -7.28
C GLY A 124 5.03 -12.63 -7.37
N SER A 125 5.18 -11.79 -6.34
CA SER A 125 4.73 -10.40 -6.35
C SER A 125 5.48 -9.55 -7.39
N PRO A 126 4.80 -8.65 -8.13
CA PRO A 126 5.45 -7.71 -9.04
C PRO A 126 6.38 -6.75 -8.31
N LEU A 127 6.22 -6.62 -6.99
CA LEU A 127 7.13 -5.88 -6.14
C LEU A 127 8.56 -6.43 -6.25
N ARG A 128 8.73 -7.75 -6.38
CA ARG A 128 10.06 -8.36 -6.53
C ARG A 128 10.65 -8.13 -7.91
N THR A 129 9.82 -7.97 -8.93
CA THR A 129 10.20 -7.58 -10.29
C THR A 129 10.67 -6.13 -10.33
N LEU A 130 9.91 -5.22 -9.71
CA LEU A 130 10.23 -3.80 -9.61
C LEU A 130 11.42 -3.53 -8.70
N LEU A 131 11.59 -4.33 -7.65
CA LEU A 131 12.75 -4.29 -6.78
C LEU A 131 13.95 -4.86 -7.53
N LYS A 132 14.51 -4.05 -8.41
CA LYS A 132 15.73 -4.32 -9.17
C LYS A 132 16.91 -4.38 -8.21
N LEU A 133 17.00 -5.52 -7.54
CA LEU A 133 18.05 -6.02 -6.65
C LEU A 133 19.09 -4.96 -6.29
N MET A 134 18.76 -4.02 -5.40
CA MET A 134 19.78 -3.25 -4.69
C MET A 134 20.45 -4.18 -3.68
N VAL A 135 21.21 -5.17 -4.16
CA VAL A 135 22.00 -6.06 -3.30
C VAL A 135 23.19 -5.26 -2.82
N PHE A 136 23.07 -4.70 -1.62
CA PHE A 136 24.26 -4.42 -0.84
C PHE A 136 24.59 -5.70 -0.09
N ARG A 137 25.74 -6.31 -0.42
CA ARG A 137 26.39 -7.21 0.53
C ARG A 137 26.67 -6.36 1.76
N LYS A 138 26.09 -6.74 2.91
CA LYS A 138 26.69 -6.37 4.19
C LYS A 138 28.09 -6.97 4.17
N HIS A 139 29.11 -6.12 4.23
CA HIS A 139 30.46 -6.56 4.48
C HIS A 139 30.71 -6.61 5.98
#